data_AF-A0A4D6XUG2-F1
#
_entry.id   AF-A0A4D6XUG2-F1
#
_cell.length_a   1.000
_cell.length_b   1.000
_cell.length_c   1.000
_cell.angle_alpha   90.00
_cell.angle_beta   90.00
_cell.angle_gamma   90.00
#
_symmetry.space_group_name_H-M   'P 1'
#
loop_
_entity.id
_entity.type
_entity.pdbx_description
1 polymer ?
#
loop_
_entity_poly.entity_id
_entity_poly.type
_entity_poly.pdbx_seq_one_letter_code
_entity_poly.pdbx_strand_id
1 'polypeptide(L)'
;MNLNATMIGQTISFIFFVFFCMVYIWPPIINSINNRKKKIRAGLIFSNQAKLDLILAKKIAKKKIEEAKISAFNIINEANKNKNIILKQAENLAKKKEIESIKKIKKQIKIQYQQEIENLKHKITNLSISIAEKIIQNSVNEIKSKKIVKKFFSDFT
;
A
#
# COMPACT_ATOMS: atom_id res chain seq x y z
N MET A 1 53.67 -91.29 -41.73
CA MET A 1 54.42 -90.23 -41.01
C MET A 1 54.14 -90.41 -39.53
N ASN A 2 55.18 -90.68 -38.75
CA ASN A 2 55.05 -91.12 -37.36
C ASN A 2 54.38 -90.03 -36.50
N LEU A 3 53.47 -90.47 -35.61
CA LEU A 3 52.93 -89.66 -34.53
C LEU A 3 54.09 -89.26 -33.62
N ASN A 4 54.73 -88.14 -33.94
CA ASN A 4 55.81 -87.57 -33.15
C ASN A 4 55.22 -86.76 -32.00
N ALA A 5 55.91 -86.74 -30.85
CA ALA A 5 55.55 -86.00 -29.64
C ALA A 5 55.23 -84.51 -29.89
N THR A 6 55.69 -83.95 -31.01
CA THR A 6 55.36 -82.61 -31.50
C THR A 6 53.87 -82.40 -31.76
N MET A 7 53.12 -83.40 -32.23
CA MET A 7 51.66 -83.25 -32.43
C MET A 7 50.87 -83.20 -31.12
N ILE A 8 51.28 -83.99 -30.12
CA ILE A 8 50.71 -83.94 -28.76
C ILE A 8 51.04 -82.59 -28.11
N GLY A 9 52.28 -82.11 -28.23
CA GLY A 9 52.69 -80.79 -27.73
C GLY A 9 51.94 -79.63 -28.39
N GLN A 10 51.70 -79.69 -29.71
CA GLN A 10 50.89 -78.71 -30.44
C GLN A 10 49.42 -78.72 -29.97
N THR A 11 48.84 -79.91 -29.74
CA THR A 11 47.46 -80.05 -29.27
C THR A 11 47.28 -79.51 -27.86
N ILE A 12 48.20 -79.81 -26.94
CA ILE A 12 48.22 -79.23 -25.58
C ILE A 12 48.34 -77.69 -25.65
N SER A 13 49.24 -77.18 -26.49
CA SER A 13 49.46 -75.73 -26.64
C SER A 13 48.23 -75.03 -27.20
N PHE A 14 47.53 -75.65 -28.16
CA PHE A 14 46.28 -75.12 -28.71
C PHE A 14 45.15 -75.09 -27.66
N ILE A 15 45.00 -76.15 -26.87
CA ILE A 15 44.03 -76.21 -25.77
C ILE A 15 44.31 -75.13 -24.72
N PHE A 16 45.58 -74.95 -24.34
CA PHE A 16 45.96 -73.91 -23.38
C PHE A 16 45.69 -72.50 -23.92
N PHE A 17 45.95 -72.27 -25.21
CA PHE A 17 45.66 -71.01 -25.89
C PHE A 17 44.16 -70.70 -25.94
N VAL A 18 43.32 -71.69 -26.27
CA VAL A 18 41.85 -71.53 -26.28
C VAL A 18 41.32 -71.25 -24.88
N PHE A 19 41.82 -71.96 -23.87
CA PHE A 19 41.46 -71.72 -22.46
C PHE A 19 41.83 -70.31 -22.02
N PHE A 20 43.04 -69.85 -22.35
CA PHE A 20 43.49 -68.49 -22.06
C PHE A 20 42.63 -67.44 -22.77
N CYS A 21 42.28 -67.65 -24.04
CA CYS A 21 41.38 -66.77 -24.79
C CYS A 21 39.99 -66.69 -24.16
N MET A 22 39.44 -67.81 -23.71
CA MET A 22 38.12 -67.85 -23.10
C MET A 22 38.08 -67.15 -21.74
N VAL A 23 39.12 -67.29 -20.91
CA VAL A 23 39.16 -66.72 -19.56
C VAL A 23 39.59 -65.25 -19.55
N TYR A 24 40.57 -64.85 -20.38
CA TYR A 24 41.14 -63.50 -20.32
C TYR A 24 40.68 -62.55 -21.42
N ILE A 25 40.38 -63.05 -22.63
CA ILE A 25 40.07 -62.18 -23.78
C ILE A 25 38.56 -61.98 -23.96
N TRP A 26 37.74 -63.00 -23.76
CA TRP A 26 36.28 -62.87 -23.93
C TRP A 26 35.59 -61.97 -22.89
N PRO A 27 35.88 -62.05 -21.58
CA PRO A 27 35.23 -61.20 -20.58
C PRO A 27 35.37 -59.68 -20.82
N PRO A 28 36.57 -59.13 -21.14
CA PRO A 28 36.69 -57.68 -21.37
C PRO A 28 35.93 -57.23 -22.63
N ILE A 29 35.85 -58.07 -23.67
CA ILE A 29 35.13 -57.77 -24.91
C ILE A 29 33.61 -57.69 -24.66
N ILE A 30 33.05 -58.70 -23.98
CA ILE A 30 31.62 -58.74 -23.66
C ILE A 30 31.27 -57.60 -22.70
N ASN A 31 32.13 -57.33 -21.71
CA ASN A 31 31.93 -56.22 -20.78
C ASN A 31 31.91 -54.86 -21.49
N SER A 32 32.82 -54.63 -22.45
CA SER A 32 32.84 -53.39 -23.24
C SER A 32 31.55 -53.21 -24.07
N ILE A 33 31.07 -54.28 -24.71
CA ILE A 33 29.81 -54.26 -25.46
C ILE A 33 28.61 -53.98 -24.54
N ASN A 34 28.54 -54.66 -23.40
CA ASN A 34 27.47 -54.47 -22.41
C ASN A 34 27.49 -53.05 -21.83
N ASN A 35 28.67 -52.49 -21.57
CA ASN A 35 28.80 -51.11 -21.09
C ASN A 35 28.29 -50.10 -22.12
N ARG A 36 28.60 -50.29 -23.42
CA ARG A 36 28.05 -49.45 -24.51
C ARG A 36 26.53 -49.56 -24.59
N LYS A 37 25.99 -50.79 -24.56
CA LYS A 37 24.53 -51.02 -24.54
C LYS A 37 23.86 -50.35 -23.34
N LYS A 38 24.45 -50.47 -22.14
CA LYS A 38 23.94 -49.87 -20.91
C LYS A 38 23.94 -48.34 -20.99
N LYS A 39 25.01 -47.73 -21.50
CA LYS A 39 25.09 -46.26 -21.70
C LYS A 39 24.03 -45.75 -22.67
N ILE A 40 23.83 -46.43 -23.81
CA ILE A 40 22.81 -46.04 -24.80
C ILE A 40 21.41 -46.16 -24.19
N ARG A 41 21.13 -47.26 -23.49
CA ARG A 41 19.82 -47.50 -22.85
C ARG A 41 19.55 -46.47 -21.76
N ALA A 42 20.54 -46.17 -20.92
CA ALA A 42 20.44 -45.12 -19.91
C ALA A 42 20.20 -43.75 -20.57
N GLY A 43 20.97 -43.39 -21.61
CA GLY A 43 20.81 -42.11 -22.32
C GLY A 43 19.42 -41.93 -22.95
N LEU A 44 18.86 -43.00 -23.54
CA LEU A 44 17.49 -42.98 -24.09
C LEU A 44 16.44 -42.79 -23.00
N ILE A 45 16.58 -43.50 -21.86
CA ILE A 45 15.67 -43.37 -20.73
C ILE A 45 15.74 -41.95 -20.14
N PHE A 46 16.94 -41.44 -19.89
CA PHE A 46 17.15 -40.08 -19.39
C PHE A 46 16.60 -39.02 -20.35
N SER A 47 16.79 -39.18 -21.66
CA SER A 47 16.23 -38.27 -22.66
C SER A 47 14.70 -38.27 -22.64
N ASN A 48 14.07 -39.44 -22.56
CA ASN A 48 12.60 -39.53 -22.49
C ASN A 48 12.08 -38.94 -21.18
N GLN A 49 12.72 -39.22 -20.06
CA GLN A 49 12.35 -38.68 -18.76
C GLN A 49 12.52 -37.15 -18.74
N ALA A 50 13.64 -36.62 -19.23
CA ALA A 50 13.86 -35.19 -19.34
C ALA A 50 12.81 -34.48 -20.22
N LYS A 51 12.34 -35.12 -21.32
CA LYS A 51 11.25 -34.59 -22.13
C LYS A 51 9.93 -34.55 -21.35
N LEU A 52 9.60 -35.61 -20.61
CA LEU A 52 8.39 -35.65 -19.78
C LEU A 52 8.45 -34.62 -18.66
N ASP A 53 9.58 -34.52 -17.95
CA ASP A 53 9.79 -33.54 -16.89
C ASP A 53 9.69 -32.12 -17.43
N LEU A 54 10.21 -31.85 -18.63
CA LEU A 54 10.08 -30.56 -19.30
C LEU A 54 8.62 -30.22 -19.63
N ILE A 55 7.83 -31.19 -20.11
CA ILE A 55 6.39 -30.99 -20.36
C ILE A 55 5.65 -30.70 -19.06
N LEU A 56 5.92 -31.47 -18.00
CA LEU A 56 5.32 -31.28 -16.68
C LEU A 56 5.70 -29.91 -16.08
N ALA A 57 6.98 -29.55 -16.12
CA ALA A 57 7.46 -28.26 -15.65
C ALA A 57 6.82 -27.10 -16.42
N LYS A 58 6.70 -27.21 -17.75
CA LYS A 58 5.98 -26.21 -18.57
C LYS A 58 4.50 -26.11 -18.19
N LYS A 59 3.83 -27.23 -17.93
CA LYS A 59 2.42 -27.25 -17.51
C LYS A 59 2.24 -26.59 -16.15
N ILE A 60 3.10 -26.92 -15.18
CA ILE A 60 3.10 -26.31 -13.84
C ILE A 60 3.40 -24.83 -13.92
N ALA A 61 4.39 -24.41 -14.71
CA ALA A 61 4.73 -23.00 -14.90
C ALA A 61 3.56 -22.22 -15.50
N LYS A 62 2.92 -22.74 -16.56
CA LYS A 62 1.70 -22.13 -17.12
C LYS A 62 0.58 -22.03 -16.09
N LYS A 63 0.34 -23.09 -15.31
CA LYS A 63 -0.69 -23.08 -14.26
C LYS A 63 -0.39 -22.02 -13.20
N LYS A 64 0.86 -21.92 -12.73
CA LYS A 64 1.27 -20.90 -11.77
C LYS A 64 1.10 -19.49 -12.31
N ILE A 65 1.38 -19.26 -13.59
CA ILE A 65 1.17 -17.95 -14.23
C ILE A 65 -0.31 -17.60 -14.26
N GLU A 66 -1.19 -18.53 -14.62
CA GLU A 66 -2.64 -18.31 -14.61
C GLU A 66 -3.17 -18.08 -13.18
N GLU A 67 -2.75 -18.89 -12.20
CA GLU A 67 -3.08 -18.70 -10.79
C GLU A 67 -2.63 -17.32 -10.30
N ALA A 68 -1.39 -16.90 -10.63
CA ALA A 68 -0.86 -15.59 -10.26
C ALA A 68 -1.64 -14.44 -10.90
N LYS A 69 -2.09 -14.57 -12.16
CA LYS A 69 -2.95 -13.57 -12.82
C LYS A 69 -4.30 -13.45 -12.12
N ILE A 70 -4.92 -14.56 -11.75
CA ILE A 70 -6.20 -14.56 -11.03
C ILE A 70 -6.02 -13.88 -9.66
N SER A 71 -4.97 -14.24 -8.91
CA SER A 71 -4.64 -13.59 -7.64
C SER A 71 -4.40 -12.09 -7.80
N ALA A 72 -3.64 -11.67 -8.82
CA ALA A 72 -3.40 -10.25 -9.11
C ALA A 72 -4.70 -9.50 -9.42
N PHE A 73 -5.58 -10.09 -10.24
CA PHE A 73 -6.89 -9.51 -10.55
C PHE A 73 -7.76 -9.36 -9.30
N ASN A 74 -7.76 -10.37 -8.42
CA ASN A 74 -8.49 -10.32 -7.15
C ASN A 74 -7.95 -9.22 -6.23
N ILE A 75 -6.63 -9.08 -6.11
CA ILE A 75 -5.99 -8.02 -5.32
C ILE A 75 -6.36 -6.64 -5.86
N ILE A 76 -6.33 -6.44 -7.18
CA ILE A 76 -6.71 -5.16 -7.80
C ILE A 76 -8.19 -4.85 -7.54
N ASN A 77 -9.08 -5.84 -7.66
CA ASN A 77 -10.49 -5.66 -7.37
C ASN A 77 -10.76 -5.33 -5.90
N GLU A 78 -10.07 -6.00 -4.98
CA GLU A 78 -10.17 -5.72 -3.55
C GLU A 78 -9.65 -4.31 -3.22
N ALA A 79 -8.50 -3.92 -3.79
CA ALA A 79 -7.95 -2.57 -3.66
C ALA A 79 -8.93 -1.50 -4.18
N ASN A 80 -9.57 -1.73 -5.32
CA ASN A 80 -10.58 -0.82 -5.86
C ASN A 80 -11.84 -0.73 -4.97
N LYS A 81 -12.31 -1.85 -4.41
CA LYS A 81 -13.42 -1.85 -3.44
C LYS A 81 -13.04 -1.06 -2.19
N ASN A 82 -11.86 -1.31 -1.63
CA ASN A 82 -11.35 -0.61 -0.45
C ASN A 82 -11.17 0.89 -0.72
N LYS A 83 -10.64 1.27 -1.88
CA LYS A 83 -10.57 2.67 -2.33
C LYS A 83 -11.94 3.33 -2.29
N ASN A 84 -12.96 2.69 -2.86
CA ASN A 84 -14.32 3.25 -2.89
C ASN A 84 -14.92 3.38 -1.47
N ILE A 85 -14.64 2.42 -0.58
CA ILE A 85 -15.07 2.50 0.83
C ILE A 85 -14.38 3.68 1.52
N ILE A 86 -13.06 3.82 1.38
CA ILE A 86 -12.29 4.91 1.97
C ILE A 86 -12.78 6.27 1.44
N LEU A 87 -13.04 6.37 0.14
CA LEU A 87 -13.52 7.60 -0.47
C LEU A 87 -14.91 7.99 0.07
N LYS A 88 -15.83 7.04 0.17
CA LYS A 88 -17.15 7.28 0.80
C LYS A 88 -17.03 7.66 2.28
N GLN A 89 -16.13 7.01 3.03
CA GLN A 89 -15.88 7.36 4.42
C GLN A 89 -15.30 8.77 4.56
N ALA A 90 -14.35 9.14 3.69
CA ALA A 90 -13.76 10.48 3.65
C ALA A 90 -14.81 11.55 3.32
N GLU A 91 -15.67 11.33 2.33
CA GLU A 91 -16.79 12.23 2.01
C GLU A 91 -17.74 12.39 3.19
N ASN A 92 -18.10 11.29 3.87
CA ASN A 92 -18.97 11.35 5.04
C ASN A 92 -18.32 12.09 6.21
N LEU A 93 -17.03 11.89 6.45
CA LEU A 93 -16.27 12.63 7.47
C LEU A 93 -16.15 14.11 7.11
N ALA A 94 -15.94 14.45 5.84
CA ALA A 94 -15.90 15.83 5.37
C ALA A 94 -17.24 16.53 5.62
N LYS A 95 -18.36 15.90 5.23
CA LYS A 95 -19.72 16.43 5.49
C LYS A 95 -19.98 16.62 6.99
N LYS A 96 -19.58 15.67 7.84
CA LYS A 96 -19.71 15.80 9.30
C LYS A 96 -18.90 16.98 9.83
N LYS A 97 -17.64 17.11 9.43
CA LYS A 97 -16.77 18.22 9.82
C LYS A 97 -17.29 19.56 9.34
N GLU A 98 -17.86 19.62 8.14
CA GLU A 98 -18.48 20.83 7.58
C GLU A 98 -19.67 21.27 8.44
N ILE A 99 -20.58 20.35 8.78
CA ILE A 99 -21.72 20.63 9.65
C ILE A 99 -21.25 21.11 11.03
N GLU A 100 -20.25 20.47 11.61
CA GLU A 100 -19.66 20.90 12.89
C GLU A 100 -19.01 22.29 12.79
N SER A 101 -18.29 22.56 11.71
CA SER A 101 -17.66 23.86 11.45
C SER A 101 -18.72 24.96 11.34
N ILE A 102 -19.77 24.74 10.55
CA ILE A 102 -20.90 25.68 10.42
C ILE A 102 -21.56 25.91 11.78
N LYS A 103 -21.76 24.87 12.57
CA LYS A 103 -22.33 25.00 13.93
C LYS A 103 -21.43 25.84 14.84
N LYS A 104 -20.10 25.64 14.77
CA LYS A 104 -19.12 26.46 15.52
C LYS A 104 -19.14 27.92 15.07
N ILE A 105 -19.15 28.18 13.76
CA ILE A 105 -19.23 29.53 13.20
C ILE A 105 -20.52 30.23 13.65
N LYS A 106 -21.69 29.56 13.54
CA LYS A 106 -22.97 30.11 14.04
C LYS A 106 -22.92 30.45 15.53
N LYS A 107 -22.28 29.61 16.34
CA LYS A 107 -22.09 29.87 17.77
C LYS A 107 -21.18 31.10 18.00
N GLN A 108 -20.07 31.21 17.25
CA GLN A 108 -19.18 32.37 17.31
C GLN A 108 -19.86 33.67 16.90
N ILE A 109 -20.63 33.66 15.79
CA ILE A 109 -21.42 34.82 15.36
C ILE A 109 -22.39 35.25 16.46
N LYS A 110 -23.08 34.30 17.10
CA LYS A 110 -24.02 34.63 18.19
C LYS A 110 -23.31 35.29 19.37
N ILE A 111 -22.12 34.80 19.74
CA ILE A 111 -21.30 35.39 20.81
C ILE A 111 -20.83 36.80 20.42
N GLN A 112 -20.31 36.97 19.20
CA GLN A 112 -19.87 38.27 18.69
C GLN A 112 -21.02 39.28 18.66
N TYR A 113 -22.20 38.87 18.21
CA TYR A 113 -23.39 39.71 18.20
C TYR A 113 -23.80 40.17 19.60
N GLN A 114 -23.73 39.27 20.59
CA GLN A 114 -24.00 39.63 21.99
C GLN A 114 -22.97 40.64 22.52
N GLN A 115 -21.68 40.44 22.23
CA GLN A 115 -20.61 41.37 22.58
C GLN A 115 -20.79 42.74 21.92
N GLU A 116 -21.20 42.78 20.64
CA GLU A 116 -21.50 44.03 19.93
C GLU A 116 -22.69 44.77 20.54
N ILE A 117 -23.75 44.05 20.94
CA ILE A 117 -24.88 44.64 21.65
C ILE A 117 -24.43 45.24 23.00
N GLU A 118 -23.59 44.54 23.76
CA GLU A 118 -23.05 45.10 25.02
C GLU A 118 -22.22 46.36 24.75
N ASN A 119 -21.37 46.34 23.73
CA ASN A 119 -20.61 47.53 23.31
C ASN A 119 -21.52 48.68 22.87
N LEU A 120 -22.63 48.41 22.16
CA LEU A 120 -23.62 49.42 21.79
C LEU A 120 -24.33 49.99 23.01
N LYS A 121 -24.69 49.15 23.99
CA LYS A 121 -25.27 49.63 25.26
C LYS A 121 -24.32 50.58 25.98
N HIS A 122 -23.04 50.25 26.08
CA HIS A 122 -22.03 51.15 26.66
C HIS A 122 -21.91 52.48 25.90
N LYS A 123 -21.96 52.45 24.56
CA LYS A 123 -21.94 53.69 23.75
C LYS A 123 -23.20 54.54 23.98
N ILE A 124 -24.37 53.90 24.07
CA ILE A 124 -25.65 54.58 24.33
C ILE A 124 -25.64 55.19 25.73
N THR A 125 -25.17 54.49 26.77
CA THR A 125 -25.09 55.06 28.12
C THR A 125 -24.18 56.29 28.16
N ASN A 126 -23.04 56.25 27.47
CA ASN A 126 -22.12 57.39 27.41
C ASN A 126 -22.74 58.59 26.66
N LEU A 127 -23.46 58.32 25.55
CA LEU A 127 -24.21 59.35 24.83
C LEU A 127 -25.33 59.96 25.67
N SER A 128 -26.09 59.14 26.41
CA SER A 128 -27.15 59.61 27.31
C SER A 128 -26.60 60.49 28.44
N ILE A 129 -25.46 60.12 29.03
CA ILE A 129 -24.76 60.97 30.01
C ILE A 129 -24.34 62.30 29.37
N SER A 130 -23.75 62.26 28.18
CA SER A 130 -23.35 63.48 27.46
C SER A 130 -24.54 64.40 27.11
N ILE A 131 -25.68 63.81 26.76
CA ILE A 131 -26.93 64.55 26.51
C ILE A 131 -27.45 65.17 27.82
N ALA A 132 -27.48 64.39 28.90
CA ALA A 132 -27.89 64.89 30.22
C ALA A 132 -27.00 66.04 30.72
N GLU A 133 -25.68 65.92 30.57
CA GLU A 133 -24.72 66.99 30.85
C GLU A 133 -25.01 68.25 30.04
N LYS A 134 -25.32 68.11 28.73
CA LYS A 134 -25.63 69.24 27.87
C LYS A 134 -26.97 69.91 28.20
N ILE A 135 -27.98 69.12 28.58
CA ILE A 135 -29.27 69.66 29.07
C ILE A 135 -29.08 70.40 30.40
N ILE A 136 -28.27 69.87 31.32
CA ILE A 136 -27.94 70.54 32.60
C ILE A 136 -27.15 71.82 32.35
N GLN A 137 -26.17 71.82 31.43
CA GLN A 137 -25.45 73.03 31.06
C GLN A 137 -26.39 74.12 30.52
N ASN A 138 -27.33 73.74 29.65
CA ASN A 138 -28.31 74.68 29.09
C ASN A 138 -29.28 75.20 30.16
N SER A 139 -29.80 74.35 31.05
CA SER A 139 -30.70 74.79 32.13
C SER A 139 -29.98 75.67 33.16
N VAL A 140 -28.72 75.37 33.49
CA VAL A 140 -27.89 76.23 34.33
C VAL A 140 -27.61 77.57 33.65
N ASN A 141 -27.41 77.60 32.33
CA ASN A 141 -27.30 78.85 31.58
C ASN A 141 -28.60 79.65 31.60
N GLU A 142 -29.77 79.05 31.45
CA GLU A 142 -31.06 79.76 31.61
C GLU A 142 -31.24 80.32 33.04
N ILE A 143 -30.83 79.57 34.07
CA ILE A 143 -30.87 80.03 35.46
C ILE A 143 -29.85 81.16 35.69
N LYS A 144 -28.63 81.06 35.13
CA LYS A 144 -27.63 82.15 35.16
C LYS A 144 -28.16 83.39 34.44
N SER A 145 -28.80 83.22 33.29
CA SER A 145 -29.43 84.29 32.52
C SER A 145 -30.52 84.99 33.32
N LYS A 146 -31.43 84.23 33.97
CA LYS A 146 -32.46 84.78 34.87
C LYS A 146 -31.86 85.45 36.11
N LYS A 147 -30.76 84.94 36.67
CA LYS A 147 -30.02 85.60 37.77
C LYS A 147 -29.38 86.91 37.34
N ILE A 148 -28.82 86.98 36.12
CA ILE A 148 -28.26 88.21 35.56
C ILE A 148 -29.38 89.22 35.31
N VAL A 149 -30.49 88.82 34.70
CA VAL A 149 -31.66 89.69 34.48
C VAL A 149 -32.24 90.19 35.80
N LYS A 150 -32.39 89.33 36.82
CA LYS A 150 -32.82 89.77 38.16
C LYS A 150 -31.82 90.72 38.82
N LYS A 151 -30.51 90.53 38.65
CA LYS A 151 -29.49 91.48 39.13
C LYS A 151 -29.59 92.82 38.41
N PHE A 152 -29.81 92.81 37.09
CA PHE A 152 -30.07 94.03 36.32
C PHE A 152 -31.32 94.77 36.82
N PHE A 153 -32.38 94.07 37.20
CA PHE A 153 -33.58 94.71 37.75
C PHE A 153 -33.44 95.14 39.21
N SER A 154 -32.57 94.51 40.02
CA SER A 154 -32.32 94.92 41.40
C SER A 154 -31.33 96.08 41.54
N ASP A 155 -30.52 96.36 40.53
CA ASP A 155 -29.62 97.54 40.51
C ASP A 155 -30.36 98.83 40.11
N PHE A 156 -31.65 98.74 39.73
CA PHE A 156 -32.50 99.87 39.33
C PHE A 156 -33.56 100.31 40.38
N THR A 157 -33.55 99.72 41.58
CA THR A 157 -34.37 100.12 42.75
C THR A 157 -33.51 100.07 44.00
#